data_AF-A0A3N1VBQ0-F1
#
_entry.id   AF-A0A3N1VBQ0-F1
#
_cell.length_a   1.000
_cell.length_b   1.000
_cell.length_c   1.000
_cell.angle_alpha   90.00
_cell.angle_beta   90.00
_cell.angle_gamma   90.00
#
_symmetry.space_group_name_H-M   'P 1'
#
loop_
_entity.id
_entity.type
_entity.pdbx_description
1 polymer ?
#
loop_
_entity_poly.entity_id
_entity_poly.type
_entity_poly.pdbx_seq_one_letter_code
_entity_poly.pdbx_strand_id
1 'polypeptide(L)'
;MGSKIYLITERTGLPLSIGISGAYTHDSQTLEPLVRGISPIRSRRGVDSSQRLGRHRWTVERTVSWLTGCRRLHRRYERRAEHVLAFAVIAAALICFRRLSRQM
;
A
#
# COMPACT_ATOMS: atom_id res chain seq x y z
N MET A 1 20.95 2.16 1.65
CA MET A 1 20.26 0.86 1.78
C MET A 1 18.83 1.05 1.28
N GLY A 2 18.45 0.41 0.18
CA GLY A 2 17.10 0.50 -0.38
C GLY A 2 16.07 -0.23 0.48
N SER A 3 14.79 -0.03 0.20
CA SER A 3 13.71 -0.69 0.93
C SER A 3 12.44 -0.78 0.11
N LYS A 4 11.62 -1.78 0.39
CA LYS A 4 10.36 -2.05 -0.32
C LYS A 4 9.18 -1.66 0.55
N ILE A 5 8.13 -1.16 -0.09
CA ILE A 5 6.84 -0.86 0.55
C ILE A 5 5.83 -1.80 -0.06
N TYR A 6 5.14 -2.56 0.78
CA TYR A 6 4.02 -3.41 0.41
C TYR A 6 2.74 -2.74 0.88
N LEU A 7 1.76 -2.69 -0.01
CA LEU A 7 0.49 -2.04 0.24
C LEU A 7 -0.61 -2.93 -0.34
N ILE A 8 -1.59 -3.26 0.49
CA ILE A 8 -2.86 -3.81 0.02
C ILE A 8 -3.91 -2.70 0.09
N THR A 9 -4.63 -2.51 -1.01
CA THR A 9 -5.72 -1.55 -1.11
C THR A 9 -7.01 -2.23 -1.54
N GLU A 10 -8.13 -1.68 -1.11
CA GLU A 10 -9.46 -1.96 -1.65
C GLU A 10 -9.58 -1.44 -3.11
N ARG A 11 -10.61 -1.87 -3.86
CA ARG A 11 -10.86 -1.51 -5.26
C ARG A 11 -10.89 0.00 -5.51
N THR A 12 -11.31 0.79 -4.53
CA THR A 12 -11.41 2.26 -4.63
C THR A 12 -10.11 2.98 -4.25
N GLY A 13 -9.11 2.24 -3.76
CA GLY A 13 -7.80 2.74 -3.34
C GLY A 13 -7.66 3.02 -1.84
N LEU A 14 -8.60 2.56 -1.02
CA LEU A 14 -8.51 2.65 0.44
C LEU A 14 -7.42 1.68 0.95
N PRO A 15 -6.38 2.16 1.67
CA PRO A 15 -5.35 1.31 2.24
C PRO A 15 -5.92 0.34 3.28
N LEU A 16 -5.67 -0.96 3.12
CA LEU A 16 -6.12 -2.01 4.05
C LEU A 16 -4.97 -2.53 4.91
N SER A 17 -3.78 -2.69 4.34
CA SER A 17 -2.59 -3.13 5.07
C SER A 17 -1.31 -2.59 4.44
N ILE A 18 -0.32 -2.28 5.28
CA ILE A 18 0.98 -1.71 4.89
C ILE A 18 2.10 -2.49 5.57
N GLY A 19 3.15 -2.77 4.80
CA GLY A 19 4.35 -3.45 5.28
C GLY A 19 5.60 -2.85 4.65
N ILE A 20 6.73 -2.95 5.34
CA ILE A 20 8.01 -2.42 4.88
C ILE A 20 9.10 -3.47 5.10
N SER A 21 9.96 -3.64 4.10
CA SER A 21 11.14 -4.50 4.20
C SER A 21 12.40 -3.84 3.64
N GLY A 22 13.55 -4.45 3.87
CA GLY A 22 14.80 -4.06 3.20
C GLY A 22 14.75 -4.44 1.71
N ALA A 23 15.53 -3.74 0.87
CA ALA A 23 15.54 -4.03 -0.57
C ALA A 23 16.02 -5.45 -0.91
N TYR A 24 16.82 -6.08 -0.05
CA TYR A 24 17.32 -7.44 -0.23
C TYR A 24 16.42 -8.51 0.42
N THR A 25 15.38 -8.10 1.16
CA THR A 25 14.43 -9.04 1.75
C THR A 25 13.57 -9.66 0.64
N HIS A 26 13.41 -10.99 0.69
CA HIS A 26 12.54 -11.70 -0.24
C HIS A 26 11.08 -11.30 -0.01
N ASP A 27 10.35 -11.06 -1.09
CA ASP A 27 9.01 -10.45 -1.00
C ASP A 27 8.02 -11.32 -0.22
N SER A 28 8.13 -12.66 -0.32
CA SER A 28 7.25 -13.57 0.42
C SER A 28 7.32 -13.36 1.93
N GLN A 29 8.50 -13.03 2.48
CA GLN A 29 8.70 -12.83 3.91
C GLN A 29 7.87 -11.66 4.46
N THR A 30 7.52 -10.69 3.61
CA THR A 30 6.69 -9.54 4.00
C THR A 30 5.27 -9.62 3.47
N LEU A 31 5.09 -10.21 2.28
CA LEU A 31 3.81 -10.24 1.58
C LEU A 31 2.86 -11.32 2.15
N GLU A 32 3.38 -12.49 2.54
CA GLU A 32 2.58 -13.54 3.17
C GLU A 32 1.92 -13.12 4.50
N PRO A 33 2.64 -12.59 5.50
CA PRO A 33 2.01 -12.16 6.75
C PRO A 33 1.02 -11.02 6.49
N LEU A 34 1.33 -10.14 5.53
CA LEU A 34 0.51 -8.99 5.18
C LEU A 34 -0.82 -9.39 4.52
N VAL A 35 -0.82 -10.42 3.66
CA VAL A 35 -2.04 -10.99 3.08
C VAL A 35 -2.83 -11.79 4.12
N ARG A 36 -2.16 -12.61 4.95
CA ARG A 36 -2.81 -13.40 6.00
C ARG A 36 -3.51 -12.53 7.06
N GLY A 37 -3.04 -11.30 7.26
CA GLY A 37 -3.65 -10.34 8.18
C GLY A 37 -4.98 -9.73 7.69
N ILE A 38 -5.39 -9.98 6.45
CA ILE A 38 -6.66 -9.50 5.90
C ILE A 38 -7.63 -10.68 5.78
N SER A 39 -8.88 -10.50 6.22
CA SER A 39 -9.91 -11.51 6.05
C SER A 39 -10.02 -11.92 4.58
N PRO A 40 -10.15 -13.23 4.25
CA PRO A 40 -10.20 -13.68 2.88
C PRO A 40 -11.32 -13.00 2.08
N ILE A 41 -10.94 -12.12 1.15
CA ILE A 41 -11.88 -11.53 0.21
C ILE A 41 -12.14 -12.59 -0.86
N ARG A 42 -13.41 -13.01 -1.03
CA ARG A 42 -13.83 -13.94 -2.10
C ARG A 42 -13.68 -13.27 -3.49
N SER A 43 -12.46 -13.11 -3.96
CA SER A 43 -12.18 -12.79 -5.36
C SER A 43 -12.07 -14.10 -6.14
N ARG A 44 -12.82 -14.23 -7.23
CA ARG A 44 -12.71 -15.40 -8.12
C ARG A 44 -11.55 -15.15 -9.09
N ARG A 45 -10.43 -15.84 -8.84
CA ARG A 45 -9.27 -15.84 -9.76
C ARG A 45 -9.76 -16.30 -11.14
N GLY A 46 -9.49 -15.52 -12.20
CA GLY A 46 -9.88 -15.86 -13.58
C GLY A 46 -11.25 -15.36 -14.05
N VAL A 47 -12.03 -14.65 -13.23
CA VAL A 47 -13.34 -14.08 -13.63
C VAL A 47 -13.23 -12.68 -14.22
N ASP A 48 -12.29 -11.86 -13.73
CA ASP A 48 -12.04 -10.53 -14.26
C ASP A 48 -10.94 -10.57 -15.33
N SER A 49 -11.20 -9.98 -16.50
CA SER A 49 -10.24 -10.00 -17.61
C SER A 49 -8.99 -9.16 -17.32
N SER A 50 -7.84 -9.62 -17.81
CA SER A 50 -6.56 -8.90 -17.70
C SER A 50 -6.60 -7.54 -18.41
N GLN A 51 -7.49 -7.33 -19.39
CA GLN A 51 -7.74 -6.04 -20.02
C GLN A 51 -8.21 -4.95 -19.03
N ARG A 52 -8.83 -5.33 -17.90
CA ARG A 52 -9.27 -4.38 -16.86
C ARG A 52 -8.14 -4.00 -15.88
N LEU A 53 -6.97 -4.66 -15.95
CA LEU A 53 -5.83 -4.37 -15.08
C LEU A 53 -5.38 -2.92 -15.16
N GLY A 54 -5.53 -2.24 -16.30
CA GLY A 54 -5.21 -0.81 -16.43
C GLY A 54 -6.03 0.09 -15.48
N ARG A 55 -7.32 -0.22 -15.26
CA ARG A 55 -8.18 0.53 -14.32
C ARG A 55 -7.76 0.31 -12.87
N HIS A 56 -7.33 -0.90 -12.53
CA HIS A 56 -6.84 -1.24 -11.20
C HIS A 56 -5.43 -0.68 -10.95
N ARG A 57 -4.56 -0.72 -11.96
CA ARG A 57 -3.20 -0.20 -11.93
C ARG A 57 -3.17 1.29 -11.61
N TRP A 58 -4.04 2.08 -12.23
CA TRP A 58 -4.09 3.51 -11.91
C TRP A 58 -4.50 3.78 -10.46
N THR A 59 -5.40 2.97 -9.89
CA THR A 59 -5.77 3.09 -8.48
C THR A 59 -4.59 2.82 -7.56
N VAL A 60 -3.79 1.79 -7.87
CA VAL A 60 -2.56 1.45 -7.13
C VAL A 60 -1.52 2.57 -7.26
N GLU A 61 -1.20 2.98 -8.49
CA GLU A 61 -0.19 4.02 -8.77
C GLU A 61 -0.56 5.35 -8.11
N ARG A 62 -1.84 5.73 -8.15
CA ARG A 62 -2.37 6.92 -7.47
C ARG A 62 -2.18 6.84 -5.96
N THR A 63 -2.51 5.71 -5.31
CA THR A 63 -2.33 5.57 -3.86
C THR A 63 -0.84 5.60 -3.49
N VAL A 64 0.02 4.97 -4.30
CA VAL A 64 1.48 5.07 -4.14
C VAL A 64 1.97 6.51 -4.32
N SER A 65 1.41 7.27 -5.26
CA SER A 65 1.72 8.69 -5.45
C SER A 65 1.34 9.54 -4.23
N TRP A 66 0.22 9.26 -3.57
CA TRP A 66 -0.16 9.95 -2.33
C TRP A 66 0.77 9.60 -1.16
N LEU A 67 1.18 8.33 -1.04
CA LEU A 67 2.16 7.92 -0.03
C LEU A 67 3.53 8.56 -0.27
N THR A 68 4.01 8.55 -1.50
CA THR A 68 5.32 9.11 -1.87
C THR A 68 5.32 10.64 -2.00
N GLY A 69 4.14 11.27 -2.13
CA GLY A 69 3.98 12.72 -2.11
C GLY A 69 4.28 13.35 -0.74
N CYS A 70 4.21 12.56 0.34
CA CYS A 70 4.77 12.94 1.63
C CYS A 70 6.31 12.92 1.53
N ARG A 71 6.95 14.08 1.34
CA ARG A 71 8.39 14.24 1.01
C ARG A 71 9.36 13.42 1.88
N ARG A 72 9.03 13.09 3.13
CA ARG A 72 9.84 12.23 4.03
C ARG A 72 9.82 10.74 3.65
N LEU A 73 8.83 10.27 2.91
CA LEU A 73 8.76 8.91 2.34
C LEU A 73 9.47 8.82 0.97
N HIS A 74 9.63 9.95 0.26
CA HIS A 74 10.24 10.00 -1.07
C HIS A 74 11.75 9.76 -1.06
N ARG A 75 12.48 10.36 -0.10
CA ARG A 75 13.89 10.03 0.16
C ARG A 75 14.03 9.44 1.56
N ARG A 76 14.53 8.20 1.64
CA ARG A 76 14.88 7.58 2.93
C ARG A 76 16.17 8.19 3.48
N TYR A 77 16.04 9.24 4.28
CA TYR A 77 17.11 9.70 5.17
C TYR A 77 17.11 8.95 6.51
N GLU A 78 15.95 8.43 6.92
CA GLU A 78 15.77 7.73 8.19
C GLU A 78 16.33 6.30 8.11
N ARG A 79 17.29 5.99 8.99
CA ARG A 79 18.02 4.71 9.03
C ARG A 79 17.19 3.56 9.62
N ARG A 80 16.11 3.86 10.35
CA ARG A 80 15.23 2.88 11.05
C ARG A 80 13.92 2.65 10.29
N ALA A 81 13.53 1.38 10.18
CA ALA A 81 12.30 0.96 9.51
C ALA A 81 11.02 1.46 10.19
N GLU A 82 11.06 1.63 11.52
CA GLU A 82 9.93 2.10 12.34
C GLU A 82 9.42 3.47 11.92
N HIS A 83 10.32 4.43 11.68
CA HIS A 83 9.92 5.78 11.26
C HIS A 83 9.27 5.76 9.88
N VAL A 84 9.78 4.94 8.97
CA VAL A 84 9.19 4.81 7.64
C VAL A 84 7.80 4.18 7.72
N LEU A 85 7.62 3.20 8.61
CA LEU A 85 6.31 2.60 8.87
C LEU A 85 5.35 3.62 9.47
N ALA A 86 5.79 4.40 10.47
CA ALA A 86 4.98 5.45 11.08
C ALA A 86 4.51 6.49 10.05
N PHE A 87 5.39 6.97 9.17
CA PHE A 87 4.98 7.88 8.10
C PHE A 87 4.01 7.25 7.11
N ALA A 88 4.22 5.98 6.74
CA ALA A 88 3.33 5.27 5.83
C ALA A 88 1.93 5.08 6.44
N VAL A 89 1.83 4.77 7.74
CA VAL A 89 0.57 4.64 8.47
C VAL A 89 -0.14 5.99 8.59
N ILE A 90 0.57 7.07 8.93
CA ILE A 90 -0.01 8.43 8.99
C ILE A 90 -0.56 8.83 7.61
N ALA A 91 0.21 8.60 6.54
CA ALA A 91 -0.25 8.90 5.18
C ALA A 91 -1.49 8.07 4.80
N ALA A 92 -1.53 6.79 5.16
CA ALA A 92 -2.71 5.95 4.97
C ALA A 92 -3.92 6.46 5.74
N ALA A 93 -3.76 6.84 7.01
CA ALA A 93 -4.83 7.41 7.82
C ALA A 93 -5.38 8.71 7.22
N LEU A 94 -4.51 9.60 6.71
CA LEU A 94 -4.93 10.82 6.01
C LEU A 94 -5.70 10.53 4.71
N ILE A 95 -5.30 9.51 3.96
CA ILE A 95 -6.02 9.06 2.75
C ILE A 95 -7.42 8.55 3.15
N CYS A 96 -7.51 7.71 4.19
CA CYS A 96 -8.78 7.22 4.71
C CYS A 96 -9.69 8.37 5.16
N PHE A 97 -9.16 9.31 5.94
CA PHE A 97 -9.92 10.48 6.42
C PHE A 97 -10.46 11.33 5.25
N ARG A 98 -9.60 11.71 4.31
CA ARG A 98 -10.01 12.52 3.14
C ARG A 98 -11.04 11.83 2.24
N ARG A 99 -11.07 10.49 2.24
CA ARG A 99 -12.04 9.71 1.47
C ARG A 99 -13.38 9.64 2.19
N LEU A 100 -13.36 9.36 3.49
CA LEU A 100 -14.58 9.34 4.32
C LEU A 100 -15.26 10.71 4.32
N SER A 101 -14.51 11.80 4.49
CA SER A 101 -15.05 13.17 4.45
C SER A 101 -15.56 13.61 3.07
N ARG A 102 -15.35 12.82 2.01
CA ARG A 102 -15.85 13.11 0.66
C ARG A 102 -17.04 12.21 0.29
N GLN A 103 -17.34 11.20 1.10
CA GLN A 103 -18.48 10.31 0.95
C GLN A 103 -19.69 10.73 1.80
N MET A 104 -19.45 11.53 2.84
CA MET A 104 -20.48 12.29 3.58
C MET A 104 -20.74 13.62 2.89
#